data_AF-A0A212K4J8-F1
#
_entry.id   AF-A0A212K4J8-F1
#
_cell.length_a   1.000
_cell.length_b   1.000
_cell.length_c   1.000
_cell.angle_alpha   90.00
_cell.angle_beta   90.00
_cell.angle_gamma   90.00
#
_symmetry.space_group_name_H-M   'P 1'
#
loop_
_entity.id
_entity.type
_entity.pdbx_description
1 polymer ?
#
loop_
_entity_poly.entity_id
_entity_poly.type
_entity_poly.pdbx_seq_one_letter_code
_entity_poly.pdbx_strand_id
1 'polypeptide(L)'
;MNIDFPPPSKGTYNNATSSRRLAAYLEHEDLDRIEKCIYIEGFFNLTEENLYKSQVVKDIDNNKAQLLKTDAKFYTIHISPSAKELQAMGSTEQEQAEAMQKYVREVFIPEYAKNFNKGLSAEDIKFYGKIHFDRDRSENAEGNMHCHIIVSRKDQANKIKLSPLTNHRNTKKGAIKGGFDRTNLFQRAEKGFDELFNYNRLFKESFEYYNTMKNRSITEQISLQVKRNTHITRDIPENKDEDSVKKGKAYKQEREKRKSISQPRNKLR
;
A
#
# COMPACT_ATOMS: atom_id res chain seq x y z
N MET A 1 2.14 -0.28 4.32
CA MET A 1 2.65 -0.22 2.94
C MET A 1 1.77 0.77 2.17
N ASN A 2 2.31 1.85 1.59
CA ASN A 2 1.49 2.78 0.80
C ASN A 2 1.50 2.36 -0.68
N ILE A 3 0.33 2.14 -1.26
CA ILE A 3 0.17 1.77 -2.66
C ILE A 3 -0.92 2.65 -3.26
N ASP A 4 -0.64 3.28 -4.39
CA ASP A 4 -1.62 4.10 -5.11
C ASP A 4 -1.58 3.89 -6.62
N PHE A 5 -2.70 4.24 -7.25
CA PHE A 5 -2.86 4.23 -8.70
C PHE A 5 -3.05 5.68 -9.16
N PRO A 6 -1.99 6.34 -9.67
CA PRO A 6 -2.09 7.69 -10.16
C PRO A 6 -3.20 7.81 -11.21
N PRO A 7 -4.06 8.85 -11.10
CA PRO A 7 -5.11 9.05 -12.09
C PRO A 7 -4.47 9.37 -13.46
N PRO A 8 -5.05 8.86 -14.56
CA PRO A 8 -4.63 9.25 -15.90
C PRO A 8 -4.70 10.77 -16.07
N SER A 9 -3.67 11.36 -16.65
CA SER A 9 -3.61 12.81 -16.91
C SER A 9 -3.26 13.09 -18.37
N LYS A 10 -3.35 14.35 -18.81
CA LYS A 10 -2.88 14.75 -20.15
C LYS A 10 -1.34 14.82 -20.26
N GLY A 11 -0.64 14.79 -19.12
CA GLY A 11 0.82 14.94 -19.01
C GLY A 11 1.56 13.60 -18.99
N THR A 12 2.49 13.45 -18.03
CA THR A 12 3.36 12.28 -17.86
C THR A 12 2.58 10.97 -17.75
N TYR A 13 1.48 10.98 -16.99
CA TYR A 13 0.63 9.81 -16.75
C TYR A 13 -0.47 9.62 -17.82
N ASN A 14 -0.29 10.15 -19.03
CA ASN A 14 -1.21 9.89 -20.14
C ASN A 14 -1.06 8.45 -20.61
N ASN A 15 -2.08 7.65 -20.30
CA ASN A 15 -2.06 6.23 -20.61
C ASN A 15 -2.86 5.85 -21.86
N ALA A 16 -3.52 6.78 -22.55
CA ALA A 16 -4.21 6.46 -23.81
C ALA A 16 -3.24 6.33 -25.00
N THR A 17 -2.05 6.90 -24.86
CA THR A 17 -0.99 6.97 -25.88
C THR A 17 0.21 6.08 -25.52
N SER A 18 1.35 6.32 -26.17
CA SER A 18 2.62 5.65 -25.88
C SER A 18 3.07 5.85 -24.43
N SER A 19 3.65 4.80 -23.85
CA SER A 19 4.32 4.80 -22.55
C SER A 19 5.66 5.57 -22.55
N ARG A 20 6.15 6.00 -23.71
CA ARG A 20 7.43 6.72 -23.88
C ARG A 20 7.60 7.90 -22.93
N ARG A 21 6.56 8.70 -22.75
CA ARG A 21 6.63 9.89 -21.87
C ARG A 21 6.82 9.49 -20.41
N LEU A 22 6.07 8.51 -19.94
CA LEU A 22 6.21 8.00 -18.57
C LEU A 22 7.59 7.36 -18.38
N ALA A 23 8.02 6.48 -19.29
CA ALA A 23 9.31 5.82 -19.15
C ALA A 23 10.49 6.80 -19.21
N ALA A 24 10.39 7.88 -20.00
CA ALA A 24 11.39 8.95 -20.02
C ALA A 24 11.39 9.78 -18.72
N TYR A 25 10.22 10.03 -18.13
CA TYR A 25 10.12 10.68 -16.82
C TYR A 25 10.79 9.83 -15.73
N LEU A 26 10.55 8.51 -15.73
CA LEU A 26 11.16 7.61 -14.76
C LEU A 26 12.69 7.55 -14.88
N GLU A 27 13.25 7.59 -16.10
CA GLU A 27 14.71 7.68 -16.25
C GLU A 27 15.29 9.06 -15.91
N HIS A 28 14.49 10.13 -15.91
CA HIS A 28 15.01 11.45 -15.59
C HIS A 28 15.51 11.52 -14.14
N GLU A 29 14.84 10.81 -13.22
CA GLU A 29 15.24 10.68 -11.82
C GLU A 29 16.59 9.94 -11.65
N ASP A 30 17.02 9.15 -12.65
CA ASP A 30 18.32 8.48 -12.62
C ASP A 30 19.48 9.40 -13.01
N LEU A 31 19.24 10.40 -13.87
CA LEU A 31 20.29 11.26 -14.42
C LEU A 31 21.02 12.01 -13.29
N ASP A 32 20.28 12.49 -12.29
CA ASP A 32 20.84 13.18 -11.12
C ASP A 32 21.75 12.28 -10.27
N ARG A 33 21.48 10.96 -10.23
CA ARG A 33 22.33 9.97 -9.56
C ARG A 33 23.56 9.65 -10.39
N ILE A 34 23.43 9.53 -11.71
CA ILE A 34 24.56 9.34 -12.63
C ILE A 34 25.54 10.52 -12.53
N GLU A 35 25.04 11.76 -12.49
CA GLU A 35 25.88 12.96 -12.32
C GLU A 35 26.71 12.92 -11.03
N LYS A 36 26.17 12.30 -9.97
CA LYS A 36 26.83 12.09 -8.69
C LYS A 36 27.68 10.81 -8.63
N CYS A 37 27.82 10.08 -9.74
CA CYS A 37 28.47 8.77 -9.81
C CYS A 37 27.85 7.73 -8.86
N ILE A 38 26.56 7.83 -8.58
CA ILE A 38 25.80 6.91 -7.75
C ILE A 38 25.13 5.86 -8.64
N TYR A 39 25.14 4.60 -8.19
CA TYR A 39 24.49 3.50 -8.90
C TYR A 39 22.98 3.72 -9.07
N ILE A 40 22.47 3.30 -10.23
CA ILE A 40 21.05 3.34 -10.60
C ILE A 40 20.56 1.92 -10.92
N GLU A 41 19.33 1.63 -10.54
CA GLU A 41 18.65 0.38 -10.88
C GLU A 41 18.03 0.49 -12.26
N GLY A 42 18.18 -0.49 -13.15
CA GLY A 42 17.43 -0.49 -14.41
C GLY A 42 15.94 -0.80 -14.22
N PHE A 43 15.18 -0.89 -15.31
CA PHE A 43 13.83 -1.45 -15.21
C PHE A 43 13.91 -2.95 -14.94
N PHE A 44 12.92 -3.51 -14.25
CA PHE A 44 12.82 -4.95 -14.00
C PHE A 44 11.41 -5.46 -14.33
N ASN A 45 11.28 -6.76 -14.56
CA ASN A 45 9.98 -7.43 -14.68
C ASN A 45 9.96 -8.68 -13.77
N LEU A 46 9.08 -9.63 -14.05
CA LEU A 46 8.95 -10.86 -13.25
C LEU A 46 10.25 -11.67 -13.16
N THR A 47 11.05 -11.70 -14.23
CA THR A 47 12.21 -12.59 -14.39
C THR A 47 13.50 -11.89 -14.78
N GLU A 48 13.41 -10.70 -15.35
CA GLU A 48 14.54 -9.94 -15.87
C GLU A 48 14.77 -8.65 -15.07
N GLU A 49 16.01 -8.19 -15.10
CA GLU A 49 16.51 -6.98 -14.45
C GLU A 49 17.29 -6.16 -15.48
N ASN A 50 17.61 -4.91 -15.13
CA ASN A 50 18.44 -4.02 -15.95
C ASN A 50 17.92 -3.80 -17.38
N LEU A 51 16.60 -3.81 -17.55
CA LEU A 51 15.93 -3.57 -18.82
C LEU A 51 16.01 -2.08 -19.21
N TYR A 52 16.23 -1.83 -20.50
CA TYR A 52 16.28 -0.48 -21.06
C TYR A 52 14.87 0.09 -21.29
N LYS A 53 14.71 1.42 -21.15
CA LYS A 53 13.46 2.13 -21.50
C LYS A 53 12.93 1.77 -22.90
N SER A 54 13.81 1.66 -23.89
CA SER A 54 13.40 1.37 -25.27
C SER A 54 12.66 0.02 -25.37
N GLN A 55 13.11 -0.98 -24.60
CA GLN A 55 12.48 -2.29 -24.51
C GLN A 55 11.12 -2.20 -23.81
N VAL A 56 11.05 -1.51 -22.66
CA VAL A 56 9.79 -1.29 -21.92
C VAL A 56 8.74 -0.62 -22.79
N VAL A 57 9.12 0.47 -23.48
CA VAL A 57 8.21 1.23 -24.36
C VAL A 57 7.72 0.37 -25.50
N LYS A 58 8.62 -0.37 -26.16
CA LYS A 58 8.26 -1.29 -27.26
C LYS A 58 7.26 -2.34 -26.80
N ASP A 59 7.50 -2.97 -25.65
CA ASP A 59 6.68 -4.08 -25.18
C ASP A 59 5.30 -3.63 -24.72
N ILE A 60 5.22 -2.52 -23.98
CA ILE A 60 3.93 -1.95 -23.54
C ILE A 60 3.14 -1.42 -24.73
N ASP A 61 3.77 -0.67 -25.64
CA ASP A 61 3.06 -0.02 -26.75
C ASP A 61 2.58 -1.02 -27.81
N ASN A 62 3.19 -2.20 -27.89
CA ASN A 62 2.75 -3.28 -28.77
C ASN A 62 1.70 -4.21 -28.13
N ASN A 63 1.56 -4.20 -26.80
CA ASN A 63 0.57 -5.02 -26.10
C ASN A 63 -0.82 -4.36 -26.03
N LYS A 64 -1.40 -4.03 -27.19
CA LYS A 64 -2.64 -3.24 -27.30
C LYS A 64 -3.73 -3.84 -28.19
N ALA A 65 -3.76 -5.16 -28.37
CA ALA A 65 -4.74 -5.80 -29.24
C ALA A 65 -6.17 -5.48 -28.80
N GLN A 66 -6.97 -5.04 -29.77
CA GLN A 66 -8.38 -4.64 -29.59
C GLN A 66 -8.59 -3.48 -28.60
N LEU A 67 -7.58 -2.64 -28.39
CA LEU A 67 -7.71 -1.36 -27.69
C LEU A 67 -7.91 -0.23 -28.71
N LEU A 68 -8.91 0.61 -28.48
CA LEU A 68 -9.18 1.79 -29.30
C LEU A 68 -8.14 2.89 -29.03
N LYS A 69 -8.14 3.95 -29.84
CA LYS A 69 -7.21 5.08 -29.65
C LYS A 69 -7.40 5.76 -28.28
N THR A 70 -8.63 5.87 -27.81
CA THR A 70 -9.00 6.51 -26.54
C THR A 70 -8.87 5.59 -25.32
N ASP A 71 -8.73 4.28 -25.54
CA ASP A 71 -8.57 3.31 -24.47
C ASP A 71 -7.25 3.52 -23.74
N ALA A 72 -7.23 3.44 -22.40
CA ALA A 72 -5.97 3.26 -21.67
C ALA A 72 -5.18 2.06 -22.25
N LYS A 73 -3.86 2.16 -22.34
CA LYS A 73 -2.92 1.14 -22.85
C LYS A 73 -2.13 0.51 -21.71
N PHE A 74 -1.89 1.27 -20.66
CA PHE A 74 -1.22 0.83 -19.45
C PHE A 74 -1.81 1.55 -18.23
N TYR A 75 -1.38 1.16 -17.03
CA TYR A 75 -1.65 1.83 -15.78
C TYR A 75 -0.34 1.96 -15.01
N THR A 76 -0.25 3.00 -14.21
CA THR A 76 0.87 3.21 -13.29
C THR A 76 0.43 2.82 -11.88
N ILE A 77 1.35 2.26 -11.12
CA ILE A 77 1.18 1.94 -9.71
C ILE A 77 2.41 2.47 -8.99
N HIS A 78 2.21 3.13 -7.86
CA HIS A 78 3.28 3.48 -6.96
C HIS A 78 3.25 2.56 -5.76
N ILE A 79 4.41 2.06 -5.36
CA ILE A 79 4.63 1.33 -4.12
C ILE A 79 5.64 2.14 -3.32
N SER A 80 5.22 2.58 -2.14
CA SER A 80 5.96 3.48 -1.28
C SER A 80 5.93 2.93 0.13
N PRO A 81 6.89 2.08 0.51
CA PRO A 81 7.03 1.66 1.90
C PRO A 81 7.38 2.86 2.78
N SER A 82 7.06 2.76 4.06
CA SER A 82 7.51 3.68 5.10
C SER A 82 8.97 3.41 5.48
N ALA A 83 9.62 4.35 6.16
CA ALA A 83 10.99 4.17 6.65
C ALA A 83 11.18 2.88 7.47
N LYS A 84 10.20 2.52 8.32
CA LYS A 84 10.23 1.28 9.10
C LYS A 84 10.13 0.01 8.24
N GLU A 85 9.34 0.07 7.17
CA GLU A 85 9.21 -1.04 6.23
C GLU A 85 10.48 -1.19 5.40
N LEU A 86 11.12 -0.09 5.00
CA LEU A 86 12.42 -0.12 4.33
C LEU A 86 13.51 -0.68 5.25
N GLN A 87 13.52 -0.33 6.53
CA GLN A 87 14.42 -0.95 7.51
C GLN A 87 14.22 -2.48 7.62
N ALA A 88 12.99 -2.96 7.48
CA ALA A 88 12.70 -4.40 7.45
C ALA A 88 13.10 -5.07 6.13
N MET A 89 13.22 -4.31 5.04
CA MET A 89 13.67 -4.79 3.74
C MET A 89 15.20 -4.89 3.65
N GLY A 90 15.95 -4.12 4.44
CA GLY A 90 17.41 -4.18 4.43
C GLY A 90 18.06 -3.00 5.17
N SER A 91 19.35 -3.14 5.47
CA SER A 91 20.16 -2.11 6.12
C SER A 91 20.82 -1.16 5.12
N THR A 92 20.99 -1.60 3.86
CA THR A 92 21.59 -0.79 2.79
C THR A 92 20.58 -0.51 1.68
N GLU A 93 20.83 0.53 0.87
CA GLU A 93 20.00 0.83 -0.31
C GLU A 93 19.91 -0.36 -1.28
N GLN A 94 21.01 -1.08 -1.49
CA GLN A 94 21.03 -2.23 -2.37
C GLN A 94 20.17 -3.38 -1.83
N GLU A 95 20.34 -3.75 -0.55
CA GLU A 95 19.52 -4.79 0.08
C GLU A 95 18.03 -4.44 0.02
N GLN A 96 17.69 -3.17 0.26
CA GLN A 96 16.32 -2.68 0.18
C GLN A 96 15.77 -2.75 -1.26
N ALA A 97 16.58 -2.45 -2.26
CA ALA A 97 16.18 -2.51 -3.67
C ALA A 97 15.92 -3.95 -4.10
N GLU A 98 16.83 -4.89 -3.77
CA GLU A 98 16.66 -6.32 -4.02
C GLU A 98 15.40 -6.86 -3.32
N ALA A 99 15.20 -6.50 -2.04
CA ALA A 99 14.01 -6.85 -1.28
C ALA A 99 12.73 -6.25 -1.87
N MET A 100 12.75 -5.02 -2.37
CA MET A 100 11.63 -4.40 -3.07
C MET A 100 11.28 -5.17 -4.35
N GLN A 101 12.27 -5.53 -5.18
CA GLN A 101 12.03 -6.33 -6.37
C GLN A 101 11.42 -7.69 -6.00
N LYS A 102 11.95 -8.34 -4.97
CA LYS A 102 11.42 -9.59 -4.41
C LYS A 102 9.96 -9.45 -3.97
N TYR A 103 9.65 -8.41 -3.19
CA TYR A 103 8.28 -8.12 -2.76
C TYR A 103 7.33 -7.91 -3.94
N VAL A 104 7.77 -7.18 -4.97
CA VAL A 104 6.97 -6.96 -6.17
C VAL A 104 6.68 -8.28 -6.89
N ARG A 105 7.70 -9.13 -7.07
CA ARG A 105 7.60 -10.42 -7.78
C ARG A 105 6.81 -11.48 -7.01
N GLU A 106 7.07 -11.63 -5.72
CA GLU A 106 6.54 -12.73 -4.91
C GLU A 106 5.19 -12.42 -4.23
N VAL A 107 4.90 -11.14 -4.00
CA VAL A 107 3.68 -10.73 -3.27
C VAL A 107 2.79 -9.86 -4.14
N PHE A 108 3.29 -8.70 -4.58
CA PHE A 108 2.42 -7.68 -5.16
C PHE A 108 1.80 -8.13 -6.49
N ILE A 109 2.60 -8.58 -7.45
CA ILE A 109 2.11 -8.98 -8.77
C ILE A 109 1.22 -10.24 -8.71
N PRO A 110 1.54 -11.28 -7.93
CA PRO A 110 0.63 -12.41 -7.71
C PRO A 110 -0.73 -11.98 -7.15
N GLU A 111 -0.77 -11.13 -6.12
CA GLU A 111 -2.04 -10.64 -5.57
C GLU A 111 -2.77 -9.70 -6.53
N TYR A 112 -2.05 -8.89 -7.30
CA TYR A 112 -2.61 -8.07 -8.38
C TYR A 112 -3.30 -8.93 -9.45
N ALA A 113 -2.69 -10.04 -9.88
CA ALA A 113 -3.25 -10.96 -10.85
C ALA A 113 -4.53 -11.65 -10.33
N LYS A 114 -4.45 -12.24 -9.14
CA LYS A 114 -5.59 -12.93 -8.49
C LYS A 114 -6.79 -12.00 -8.29
N ASN A 115 -6.54 -10.73 -8.00
CA ASN A 115 -7.59 -9.74 -7.71
C ASN A 115 -8.52 -9.46 -8.90
N PHE A 116 -8.16 -9.84 -10.12
CA PHE A 116 -9.06 -9.74 -11.28
C PHE A 116 -10.18 -10.79 -11.29
N ASN A 117 -10.04 -11.87 -10.50
CA ASN A 117 -10.95 -13.02 -10.49
C ASN A 117 -11.15 -13.64 -11.88
N LYS A 118 -10.06 -13.75 -12.66
CA LYS A 118 -10.04 -14.30 -14.04
C LYS A 118 -9.15 -15.54 -14.21
N GLY A 119 -8.66 -16.13 -13.11
CA GLY A 119 -7.75 -17.27 -13.16
C GLY A 119 -6.33 -16.90 -13.62
N LEU A 120 -5.93 -15.64 -13.45
CA LEU A 120 -4.61 -15.14 -13.85
C LEU A 120 -3.57 -15.41 -12.77
N SER A 121 -2.35 -15.68 -13.20
CA SER A 121 -1.16 -15.74 -12.35
C SER A 121 -0.23 -14.55 -12.60
N ALA A 122 0.91 -14.50 -11.90
CA ALA A 122 1.87 -13.41 -12.05
C ALA A 122 2.46 -13.34 -13.47
N GLU A 123 2.63 -14.49 -14.11
CA GLU A 123 3.18 -14.67 -15.46
C GLU A 123 2.26 -14.10 -16.54
N ASP A 124 0.96 -13.95 -16.25
CA ASP A 124 0.01 -13.31 -17.15
C ASP A 124 0.08 -11.79 -17.10
N ILE A 125 0.76 -11.20 -16.13
CA ILE A 125 0.82 -9.75 -15.94
C ILE A 125 2.07 -9.20 -16.63
N LYS A 126 1.87 -8.50 -17.76
CA LYS A 126 2.93 -7.72 -18.38
C LYS A 126 3.16 -6.43 -17.61
N PHE A 127 4.20 -6.39 -16.79
CA PHE A 127 4.61 -5.22 -16.03
C PHE A 127 6.11 -4.93 -16.16
N TYR A 128 6.47 -3.68 -15.87
CA TYR A 128 7.86 -3.25 -15.68
C TYR A 128 7.92 -2.33 -14.47
N GLY A 129 8.78 -2.65 -13.52
CA GLY A 129 9.07 -1.87 -12.33
C GLY A 129 10.33 -1.02 -12.51
N LYS A 130 10.40 0.08 -11.77
CA LYS A 130 11.56 0.96 -11.64
C LYS A 130 11.67 1.43 -10.19
N ILE A 131 12.82 1.26 -9.56
CA ILE A 131 13.06 1.67 -8.18
C ILE A 131 13.80 3.01 -8.20
N HIS A 132 13.29 3.98 -7.47
CA HIS A 132 13.95 5.26 -7.22
C HIS A 132 14.24 5.37 -5.73
N PHE A 133 15.33 6.08 -5.41
CA PHE A 133 15.88 6.15 -4.06
C PHE A 133 15.65 7.51 -3.39
N ASP A 134 15.25 8.53 -4.15
CA ASP A 134 15.02 9.87 -3.62
C ASP A 134 13.57 10.31 -3.79
N ARG A 135 13.12 11.21 -2.92
CA ARG A 135 11.89 11.97 -3.09
C ARG A 135 12.32 13.42 -3.07
N ASP A 136 12.22 14.11 -4.21
CA ASP A 136 12.63 15.50 -4.43
C ASP A 136 11.99 16.57 -3.52
N ARG A 137 11.40 16.22 -2.36
CA ARG A 137 10.49 17.06 -1.60
C ARG A 137 10.70 17.15 -0.09
N SER A 138 11.73 16.56 0.52
CA SER A 138 12.00 16.85 1.94
C SER A 138 13.43 16.60 2.38
N GLU A 139 13.95 17.52 3.20
CA GLU A 139 15.27 17.47 3.88
C GLU A 139 15.47 16.26 4.82
N ASN A 140 14.46 15.39 4.98
CA ASN A 140 14.55 14.16 5.74
C ASN A 140 14.90 13.00 4.79
N ALA A 141 16.17 12.60 4.79
CA ALA A 141 16.75 11.57 3.93
C ALA A 141 16.40 10.12 4.30
N GLU A 142 15.65 9.89 5.40
CA GLU A 142 15.29 8.55 5.83
C GLU A 142 14.04 8.01 5.10
N GLY A 143 14.24 7.02 4.23
CA GLY A 143 13.15 6.18 3.72
C GLY A 143 12.45 6.68 2.45
N ASN A 144 13.21 7.20 1.49
CA ASN A 144 12.70 7.75 0.23
C ASN A 144 12.58 6.72 -0.91
N MET A 145 13.05 5.48 -0.71
CA MET A 145 12.91 4.43 -1.71
C MET A 145 11.45 4.14 -2.04
N HIS A 146 11.13 4.14 -3.33
CA HIS A 146 9.83 3.78 -3.84
C HIS A 146 9.94 3.13 -5.21
N CYS A 147 8.90 2.38 -5.59
CA CYS A 147 8.84 1.68 -6.86
C CYS A 147 7.68 2.21 -7.70
N HIS A 148 7.99 2.55 -8.95
CA HIS A 148 7.03 2.82 -10.01
C HIS A 148 6.82 1.55 -10.82
N ILE A 149 5.58 1.13 -11.00
CA ILE A 149 5.23 -0.02 -11.83
C ILE A 149 4.36 0.44 -13.00
N ILE A 150 4.79 0.11 -14.21
CA ILE A 150 4.01 0.26 -15.45
C ILE A 150 3.41 -1.10 -15.76
N VAL A 151 2.09 -1.22 -15.74
CA VAL A 151 1.37 -2.47 -16.06
C VAL A 151 0.56 -2.29 -17.33
N SER A 152 0.69 -3.20 -18.29
CA SER A 152 -0.12 -3.19 -19.50
C SER A 152 -1.60 -3.39 -19.18
N ARG A 153 -2.50 -2.74 -19.93
CA ARG A 153 -3.96 -3.03 -19.87
C ARG A 153 -4.28 -4.43 -20.40
N LYS A 154 -3.35 -5.06 -21.11
CA LYS A 154 -3.51 -6.41 -21.63
C LYS A 154 -2.62 -7.37 -20.84
N ASP A 155 -3.06 -8.60 -20.70
CA ASP A 155 -2.22 -9.70 -20.23
C ASP A 155 -1.00 -9.91 -21.14
N GLN A 156 -0.04 -10.73 -20.68
CA GLN A 156 1.18 -11.12 -21.41
C GLN A 156 0.87 -11.63 -22.83
N ALA A 157 -0.22 -12.39 -22.98
CA ALA A 157 -0.69 -12.99 -24.23
C ALA A 157 -1.47 -12.03 -25.15
N ASN A 158 -1.67 -10.77 -24.76
CA ASN A 158 -2.40 -9.75 -25.50
C ASN A 158 -3.89 -10.08 -25.78
N LYS A 159 -4.52 -10.89 -24.93
CA LYS A 159 -5.90 -11.39 -25.06
C LYS A 159 -6.86 -10.76 -24.05
N ILE A 160 -6.53 -10.79 -22.76
CA ILE A 160 -7.44 -10.38 -21.68
C ILE A 160 -7.24 -8.89 -21.35
N LYS A 161 -8.33 -8.13 -21.19
CA LYS A 161 -8.29 -6.74 -20.70
C LYS A 161 -8.28 -6.72 -19.16
N LEU A 162 -7.28 -6.05 -18.60
CA LEU A 162 -7.00 -5.87 -17.18
C LEU A 162 -7.11 -4.37 -16.85
N SER A 163 -8.07 -3.99 -16.02
CA SER A 163 -8.25 -2.59 -15.62
C SER A 163 -8.38 -2.52 -14.09
N PRO A 164 -7.34 -2.06 -13.37
CA PRO A 164 -7.39 -1.92 -11.92
C PRO A 164 -8.24 -0.72 -11.47
N LEU A 165 -8.62 0.15 -12.41
CA LEU A 165 -9.45 1.33 -12.19
C LEU A 165 -10.95 1.08 -12.40
N THR A 166 -11.36 -0.16 -12.66
CA THR A 166 -12.78 -0.50 -12.81
C THR A 166 -13.57 -0.28 -11.51
N ASN A 167 -14.87 0.01 -11.64
CA ASN A 167 -15.81 0.05 -10.52
C ASN A 167 -16.44 -1.32 -10.24
N HIS A 168 -16.26 -2.29 -11.14
CA HIS A 168 -16.71 -3.66 -10.95
C HIS A 168 -15.75 -4.38 -9.99
N ARG A 169 -16.25 -4.99 -8.92
CA ARG A 169 -15.40 -5.71 -7.94
C ARG A 169 -15.51 -7.23 -8.07
N ASN A 170 -16.73 -7.75 -8.02
CA ASN A 170 -17.00 -9.18 -8.12
C ASN A 170 -18.30 -9.44 -8.88
N THR A 171 -18.40 -8.87 -10.08
CA THR A 171 -19.61 -8.95 -10.89
C THR A 171 -19.73 -10.36 -11.47
N LYS A 172 -20.77 -11.10 -11.06
CA LYS A 172 -21.01 -12.49 -11.53
C LYS A 172 -21.96 -12.57 -12.74
N LYS A 173 -22.69 -11.49 -13.03
CA LYS A 173 -23.74 -11.44 -14.06
C LYS A 173 -23.48 -10.32 -15.08
N GLY A 174 -23.84 -10.55 -16.33
CA GLY A 174 -23.68 -9.59 -17.44
C GLY A 174 -22.41 -9.82 -18.27
N ALA A 175 -22.16 -8.93 -19.23
CA ALA A 175 -21.04 -9.02 -20.17
C ALA A 175 -19.66 -8.87 -19.49
N ILE A 176 -19.61 -8.21 -18.32
CA ILE A 176 -18.39 -8.03 -17.53
C ILE A 176 -18.44 -8.98 -16.34
N LYS A 177 -17.73 -10.10 -16.44
CA LYS A 177 -17.52 -11.04 -15.33
C LYS A 177 -16.20 -10.72 -14.61
N GLY A 178 -16.22 -10.77 -13.27
CA GLY A 178 -15.11 -10.44 -12.41
C GLY A 178 -15.09 -8.96 -12.00
N GLY A 179 -13.89 -8.44 -11.74
CA GLY A 179 -13.69 -7.06 -11.30
C GLY A 179 -12.31 -6.86 -10.68
N PHE A 180 -12.10 -5.72 -10.02
CA PHE A 180 -10.87 -5.44 -9.29
C PHE A 180 -11.22 -4.67 -8.01
N ASP A 181 -10.88 -5.22 -6.85
CA ASP A 181 -11.09 -4.56 -5.57
C ASP A 181 -9.76 -4.02 -5.03
N ARG A 182 -9.56 -2.70 -5.16
CA ARG A 182 -8.34 -2.03 -4.69
C ARG A 182 -8.14 -2.16 -3.18
N THR A 183 -9.22 -2.14 -2.40
CA THR A 183 -9.15 -2.30 -0.94
C THR A 183 -8.64 -3.69 -0.57
N ASN A 184 -9.16 -4.73 -1.23
CA ASN A 184 -8.67 -6.10 -1.05
C ASN A 184 -7.20 -6.25 -1.47
N LEU A 185 -6.79 -5.67 -2.61
CA LEU A 185 -5.38 -5.70 -3.03
C LEU A 185 -4.48 -5.10 -1.95
N PHE A 186 -4.80 -3.90 -1.44
CA PHE A 186 -3.96 -3.22 -0.47
C PHE A 186 -3.83 -3.99 0.84
N GLN A 187 -4.92 -4.59 1.32
CA GLN A 187 -4.90 -5.45 2.51
C GLN A 187 -4.03 -6.69 2.31
N ARG A 188 -4.14 -7.35 1.14
CA ARG A 188 -3.37 -8.56 0.85
C ARG A 188 -1.89 -8.27 0.62
N ALA A 189 -1.59 -7.19 -0.09
CA ALA A 189 -0.23 -6.72 -0.30
C ALA A 189 0.45 -6.35 1.03
N GLU A 190 -0.27 -5.67 1.93
CA GLU A 190 0.21 -5.37 3.29
C GLU A 190 0.49 -6.65 4.09
N LYS A 191 -0.46 -7.59 4.14
CA LYS A 191 -0.27 -8.86 4.85
C LYS A 191 0.89 -9.67 4.28
N GLY A 192 1.00 -9.74 2.94
CA GLY A 192 2.09 -10.45 2.28
C GLY A 192 3.45 -9.82 2.52
N PHE A 193 3.52 -8.48 2.63
CA PHE A 193 4.73 -7.80 3.10
C PHE A 193 5.10 -8.25 4.53
N ASP A 194 4.12 -8.22 5.44
CA ASP A 194 4.34 -8.58 6.84
C ASP A 194 4.84 -10.04 6.98
N GLU A 195 4.29 -10.96 6.17
CA GLU A 195 4.73 -12.35 6.12
C GLU A 195 6.13 -12.51 5.50
N LEU A 196 6.40 -11.85 4.36
CA LEU A 196 7.66 -11.97 3.62
C LEU A 196 8.87 -11.47 4.42
N PHE A 197 8.71 -10.39 5.17
CA PHE A 197 9.79 -9.75 5.94
C PHE A 197 9.67 -9.98 7.44
N ASN A 198 8.74 -10.83 7.88
CA ASN A 198 8.44 -11.04 9.30
C ASN A 198 8.22 -9.71 10.06
N TYR A 199 7.54 -8.77 9.43
CA TYR A 199 7.33 -7.43 9.96
C TYR A 199 6.12 -7.40 10.89
N ASN A 200 6.36 -7.14 12.18
CA ASN A 200 5.29 -7.02 13.17
C ASN A 200 4.64 -5.63 13.12
N ARG A 201 3.70 -5.45 12.21
CA ARG A 201 2.98 -4.20 12.01
C ARG A 201 2.08 -3.86 13.19
N LEU A 202 2.19 -2.62 13.68
CA LEU A 202 1.26 -2.12 14.68
C LEU A 202 -0.13 -1.94 14.06
N PHE A 203 -1.19 -2.30 14.79
CA PHE A 203 -2.57 -2.17 14.30
C PHE A 203 -2.90 -0.75 13.78
N LYS A 204 -2.37 0.30 14.43
CA LYS A 204 -2.55 1.70 14.02
C LYS A 204 -1.88 2.06 12.68
N GLU A 205 -0.92 1.24 12.25
CA GLU A 205 -0.16 1.41 11.01
C GLU A 205 -0.76 0.57 9.86
N SER A 206 -1.80 -0.23 10.15
CA SER A 206 -2.48 -1.05 9.14
C SER A 206 -3.30 -0.21 8.18
N PHE A 207 -3.40 -0.70 6.95
CA PHE A 207 -4.27 -0.14 5.93
C PHE A 207 -5.74 -0.06 6.41
N GLU A 208 -6.23 -1.08 7.12
CA GLU A 208 -7.60 -1.10 7.64
C GLU A 208 -7.85 0.07 8.60
N TYR A 209 -6.92 0.31 9.52
CA TYR A 209 -7.02 1.41 10.47
C TYR A 209 -7.02 2.77 9.74
N TYR A 210 -6.03 3.00 8.86
CA TYR A 210 -5.95 4.26 8.10
C TYR A 210 -7.16 4.51 7.21
N ASN A 211 -7.59 3.50 6.45
CA ASN A 211 -8.74 3.61 5.56
C ASN A 211 -10.02 3.89 6.35
N THR A 212 -10.18 3.30 7.53
CA THR A 212 -11.34 3.54 8.40
C THR A 212 -11.33 4.96 8.95
N MET A 213 -10.20 5.43 9.50
CA MET A 213 -10.09 6.79 10.04
C MET A 213 -10.31 7.87 8.99
N LYS A 214 -9.92 7.62 7.73
CA LYS A 214 -10.03 8.61 6.65
C LYS A 214 -11.39 8.61 5.95
N ASN A 215 -11.97 7.43 5.71
CA ASN A 215 -13.07 7.27 4.73
C ASN A 215 -14.37 6.70 5.31
N ARG A 216 -14.39 6.24 6.57
CA ARG A 216 -15.56 5.56 7.17
C ARG A 216 -16.33 6.46 8.13
N SER A 217 -17.51 6.00 8.55
CA SER A 217 -18.40 6.76 9.44
C SER A 217 -17.77 6.99 10.83
N ILE A 218 -18.22 8.05 11.52
CA ILE A 218 -17.76 8.39 12.87
C ILE A 218 -17.94 7.20 13.84
N THR A 219 -19.05 6.46 13.72
CA THR A 219 -19.31 5.27 14.55
C THR A 219 -18.27 4.18 14.34
N GLU A 220 -17.90 3.90 13.09
CA GLU A 220 -16.84 2.93 12.77
C GLU A 220 -15.48 3.40 13.31
N GLN A 221 -15.17 4.70 13.17
CA GLN A 221 -13.94 5.28 13.71
C GLN A 221 -13.84 5.13 15.24
N ILE A 222 -14.90 5.47 15.97
CA ILE A 222 -14.97 5.30 17.44
C ILE A 222 -14.78 3.82 17.80
N SER A 223 -15.43 2.91 17.08
CA SER A 223 -15.31 1.47 17.36
C SER A 223 -13.86 0.97 17.24
N LEU A 224 -13.10 1.43 16.24
CA LEU A 224 -11.69 1.07 16.09
C LEU A 224 -10.78 1.72 17.13
N GLN A 225 -11.07 2.97 17.52
CA GLN A 225 -10.32 3.63 18.61
C GLN A 225 -10.53 2.92 19.95
N VAL A 226 -11.75 2.47 20.25
CA VAL A 226 -12.04 1.65 21.44
C VAL A 226 -11.28 0.32 21.36
N LYS A 227 -11.32 -0.40 20.23
CA LYS A 227 -10.55 -1.64 20.04
C LYS A 227 -9.05 -1.43 20.27
N ARG A 228 -8.48 -0.35 19.72
CA ARG A 228 -7.08 0.05 19.95
C ARG A 228 -6.78 0.22 21.44
N ASN A 229 -7.62 0.97 22.16
CA ASN A 229 -7.41 1.20 23.60
C ASN A 229 -7.51 -0.10 24.41
N THR A 230 -8.40 -1.03 24.02
CA THR A 230 -8.48 -2.36 24.68
C THR A 230 -7.28 -3.26 24.40
N HIS A 231 -6.61 -3.13 23.25
CA HIS A 231 -5.38 -3.87 22.95
C HIS A 231 -4.20 -3.31 23.74
N ILE A 232 -4.08 -1.98 23.82
CA ILE A 232 -3.04 -1.32 24.65
C ILE A 232 -3.14 -1.75 26.12
N THR A 233 -4.36 -1.91 26.67
CA THR A 233 -4.52 -2.37 28.06
C THR A 233 -4.18 -3.84 28.32
N ARG A 234 -4.01 -4.67 27.27
CA ARG A 234 -3.65 -6.09 27.40
C ARG A 234 -2.14 -6.34 27.30
N ASP A 235 -1.40 -5.41 26.70
CA ASP A 235 0.05 -5.52 26.46
C ASP A 235 0.90 -4.75 27.50
N ILE A 236 0.28 -4.16 28.53
CA ILE A 236 1.00 -3.61 29.69
C ILE A 236 1.38 -4.81 30.58
N PRO A 237 2.68 -5.10 30.81
CA PRO A 237 3.07 -6.07 31.83
C PRO A 237 2.49 -5.60 33.17
N GLU A 238 1.95 -6.50 34.00
CA GLU A 238 1.57 -6.18 35.38
C GLU A 238 2.80 -5.73 36.18
N ASN A 239 3.27 -4.50 35.98
CA ASN A 239 4.10 -3.81 36.94
C ASN A 239 3.16 -3.41 38.07
N LYS A 240 3.22 -4.20 39.13
CA LYS A 240 2.60 -3.93 40.43
C LYS A 240 3.28 -2.73 41.07
N ASP A 241 3.00 -1.53 40.57
CA ASP A 241 3.30 -0.30 41.29
C ASP A 241 2.20 -0.10 42.34
N GLU A 242 2.52 -0.44 43.59
CA GLU A 242 1.63 -0.39 44.77
C GLU A 242 0.97 0.98 45.00
N ASP A 243 1.53 2.06 44.43
CA ASP A 243 0.99 3.41 44.55
C ASP A 243 -0.25 3.68 43.67
N SER A 244 -0.40 2.96 42.57
CA SER A 244 -1.58 3.05 41.71
C SER A 244 -2.82 2.42 42.36
N VAL A 245 -2.62 1.32 43.11
CA VAL A 245 -3.66 0.63 43.88
C VAL A 245 -4.15 1.49 45.04
N LYS A 246 -3.26 2.25 45.70
CA LYS A 246 -3.64 3.18 46.77
C LYS A 246 -4.48 4.36 46.24
N LYS A 247 -4.12 4.94 45.09
CA LYS A 247 -4.91 6.01 44.45
C LYS A 247 -6.28 5.51 43.98
N GLY A 248 -6.37 4.28 43.45
CA GLY A 248 -7.64 3.67 43.05
C GLY A 248 -8.59 3.38 44.22
N LYS A 249 -8.05 2.95 45.37
CA LYS A 249 -8.84 2.73 46.60
C LYS A 249 -9.32 4.03 47.23
N ALA A 250 -8.51 5.09 47.21
CA ALA A 250 -8.89 6.43 47.69
C ALA A 250 -10.05 7.02 46.85
N TYR A 251 -9.98 6.89 45.52
CA TYR A 251 -11.05 7.36 44.62
C TYR A 251 -12.38 6.61 44.81
N LYS A 252 -12.35 5.30 45.10
CA LYS A 252 -13.56 4.52 45.41
C LYS A 252 -14.20 4.94 46.75
N GLN A 253 -13.40 5.11 47.80
CA GLN A 253 -13.91 5.55 49.11
C GLN A 253 -14.50 6.96 49.07
N GLU A 254 -13.90 7.88 48.30
CA GLU A 254 -14.41 9.24 48.17
C GLU A 254 -15.73 9.29 47.38
N ARG A 255 -15.87 8.43 46.37
CA ARG A 255 -17.12 8.29 45.60
C ARG A 255 -18.26 7.65 46.42
N GLU A 256 -17.96 6.74 47.32
CA GLU A 256 -18.94 6.16 48.25
C GLU A 256 -19.36 7.15 49.34
N LYS A 257 -18.42 7.94 49.89
CA LYS A 257 -18.76 9.06 50.80
C LYS A 257 -19.65 10.11 50.15
N ARG A 258 -19.43 10.45 48.87
CA ARG A 258 -20.31 11.40 48.15
C ARG A 258 -21.72 10.85 47.92
N LYS A 259 -21.88 9.53 47.75
CA LYS A 259 -23.19 8.88 47.62
C LYS A 259 -23.96 8.77 48.94
N SER A 260 -23.28 8.67 50.08
CA SER A 260 -23.94 8.65 51.39
C SER A 260 -24.41 10.02 51.87
N ILE A 261 -23.81 11.10 51.37
CA ILE A 261 -24.19 12.49 51.70
C ILE A 261 -25.43 12.96 50.90
N SER A 262 -25.75 12.33 49.76
CA SER A 262 -26.86 12.77 48.88
C SER A 262 -28.22 12.12 49.17
N GLN A 263 -28.41 11.45 50.31
CA GLN A 263 -29.73 10.95 50.72
C GLN A 263 -30.50 12.04 51.50
N PRO A 264 -31.72 12.44 51.07
CA PRO A 264 -32.54 13.40 51.81
C PRO A 264 -32.99 12.79 53.15
N ARG A 265 -32.75 13.47 54.27
CA ARG A 265 -33.39 13.16 55.54
C ARG A 265 -34.88 13.46 55.43
N ASN A 266 -35.69 12.44 55.12
CA ASN A 266 -37.13 12.51 55.36
C ASN A 266 -37.37 12.59 56.88
N LYS A 267 -37.90 13.75 57.31
CA LYS A 267 -38.45 13.96 58.65
C LYS A 267 -39.67 13.05 58.84
N LEU A 268 -39.68 12.35 59.97
CA LEU A 268 -40.86 11.68 60.51
C LEU A 268 -41.40 12.53 61.67
N ARG A 269 -42.73 12.69 61.65
CA ARG A 269 -43.64 13.48 62.52
C ARG A 269 -43.78 14.96 62.18
#